data_AF-A0A367LVX1-F1
#
_entry.id   AF-A0A367LVX1-F1
#
_cell.length_a   1.000
_cell.length_b   1.000
_cell.length_c   1.000
_cell.angle_alpha   90.00
_cell.angle_beta   90.00
_cell.angle_gamma   90.00
#
_symmetry.space_group_name_H-M   'P 1'
#
loop_
_entity.id
_entity.type
_entity.pdbx_description
1 polymer ?
#
loop_
_entity_poly.entity_id
_entity_poly.type
_entity_poly.pdbx_seq_one_letter_code
_entity_poly.pdbx_strand_id
1 'polypeptide(L)' 'LERLYQVDKALASLSRQQQQLFELRFIEELPYADIASQLGIAPPLVRKRVQLLRSRLSADFFAGDVSQDRRSRVHS' A
#
# COMPACT_ATOMS: atom_id res chain seq x y z
N LEU A 1 10.96 10.12 10.72
CA LEU A 1 10.90 8.69 11.13
C LEU A 1 9.47 8.20 11.30
N GLU A 2 8.54 8.99 11.86
CA GLU A 2 7.14 8.59 12.07
C GLU A 2 6.41 8.08 10.81
N ARG A 3 6.62 8.72 9.64
CA ARG A 3 6.00 8.28 8.39
C ARG A 3 6.46 6.91 7.91
N LEU A 4 7.73 6.55 8.11
CA LEU A 4 8.24 5.22 7.75
C LEU A 4 7.59 4.14 8.62
N TYR A 5 7.41 4.42 9.91
CA TYR A 5 6.74 3.49 10.82
C TYR A 5 5.26 3.27 10.47
N GLN A 6 4.57 4.32 10.00
CA GLN A 6 3.19 4.19 9.50
C GLN A 6 3.15 3.34 8.21
N VAL A 7 4.13 3.49 7.32
CA VAL A 7 4.26 2.66 6.12
C VAL A 7 4.48 1.20 6.50
N ASP A 8 5.42 0.91 7.40
CA ASP A 8 5.71 -0.47 7.84
C ASP A 8 4.48 -1.13 8.46
N LYS A 9 3.72 -0.40 9.28
CA LYS A 9 2.47 -0.90 9.86
C LYS A 9 1.41 -1.19 8.80
N ALA A 10 1.26 -0.30 7.82
CA ALA A 10 0.32 -0.50 6.71
C ALA A 10 0.71 -1.72 5.88
N LEU A 11 2.01 -1.89 5.56
CA LEU A 11 2.55 -3.03 4.83
C LEU A 11 2.39 -4.35 5.59
N ALA A 12 2.58 -4.34 6.92
CA ALA A 12 2.38 -5.51 7.78
C ALA A 12 0.92 -5.99 7.80
N SER A 13 -0.06 -5.10 7.51
CA SER A 13 -1.47 -5.46 7.43
C SER A 13 -1.89 -6.11 6.10
N LEU A 14 -1.03 -6.03 5.08
CA LEU A 14 -1.29 -6.59 3.76
C LEU A 14 -1.12 -8.11 3.76
N SER A 15 -1.89 -8.79 2.89
CA SER A 15 -1.63 -10.22 2.65
C SER A 15 -0.27 -10.42 1.96
N ARG A 16 0.29 -11.63 2.03
CA ARG A 16 1.57 -11.97 1.36
C ARG A 16 1.57 -11.62 -0.13
N GLN A 17 0.47 -11.88 -0.83
CA GLN A 17 0.33 -11.54 -2.26
C GLN A 17 0.31 -10.03 -2.50
N GLN A 18 -0.26 -9.25 -1.57
CA GLN A 18 -0.29 -7.80 -1.65
C GLN A 18 1.08 -7.18 -1.32
N GLN A 19 1.81 -7.74 -0.34
CA GLN A 19 3.19 -7.37 -0.04
C GLN A 19 4.10 -7.63 -1.25
N GLN A 20 4.01 -8.82 -1.85
CA GLN A 20 4.76 -9.14 -3.06
C GLN A 20 4.43 -8.18 -4.20
N LEU A 21 3.14 -7.89 -4.45
CA LEU A 21 2.76 -6.91 -5.47
C LEU A 21 3.29 -5.50 -5.17
N PHE A 22 3.35 -5.13 -3.88
CA PHE A 22 3.90 -3.86 -3.44
C PHE A 22 5.41 -3.78 -3.75
N GLU A 23 6.17 -4.80 -3.35
CA GLU A 23 7.61 -4.91 -3.62
C GLU A 23 7.91 -4.78 -5.12
N LEU A 24 7.28 -5.62 -5.94
CA LEU A 24 7.49 -5.62 -7.38
C LEU A 24 7.15 -4.27 -8.03
N ARG A 25 6.04 -3.64 -7.62
CA ARG A 25 5.60 -2.40 -8.28
C ARG A 25 6.29 -1.14 -7.76
N PHE A 26 6.56 -1.05 -6.46
CA PHE A 26 6.97 0.21 -5.82
C PHE A 26 8.42 0.20 -5.34
N ILE A 27 9.01 -0.97 -5.07
CA ILE A 27 10.41 -1.10 -4.66
C ILE A 27 11.28 -1.44 -5.87
N GLU A 28 10.89 -2.46 -6.64
CA GLU A 28 11.60 -2.87 -7.86
C GLU A 28 11.17 -2.07 -9.11
N GLU A 29 10.11 -1.26 -8.98
CA GLU A 29 9.58 -0.40 -10.04
C GLU A 29 9.22 -1.12 -11.36
N LEU A 30 8.88 -2.41 -11.29
CA LEU A 30 8.62 -3.20 -12.48
C LEU A 30 7.38 -2.72 -13.26
N PRO A 31 7.44 -2.77 -14.61
CA PRO A 31 6.27 -2.58 -15.47
C PRO A 31 5.18 -3.63 -15.19
N TYR A 32 3.90 -3.26 -15.42
CA TYR A 32 2.78 -4.19 -15.21
C TYR A 32 2.84 -5.46 -16.05
N ALA A 33 3.50 -5.42 -17.21
CA ALA A 33 3.71 -6.59 -18.06
C ALA A 33 4.67 -7.60 -17.41
N ASP A 34 5.76 -7.11 -16.81
CA ASP A 34 6.77 -7.96 -16.17
C ASP A 34 6.23 -8.56 -14.87
N ILE A 35 5.48 -7.77 -14.10
CA ILE A 35 4.75 -8.27 -12.92
C ILE A 35 3.75 -9.35 -13.31
N ALA A 36 3.03 -9.18 -14.43
CA ALA A 36 2.08 -10.17 -14.93
C ALA A 36 2.77 -11.50 -15.26
N SER A 37 3.92 -11.44 -15.94
CA SER A 37 4.75 -12.60 -16.25
C SER A 37 5.26 -13.29 -14.99
N GLN A 38 5.79 -12.55 -14.02
CA GLN A 38 6.31 -13.14 -12.77
C GLN A 38 5.21 -13.78 -11.91
N LEU A 39 4.03 -13.16 -11.85
CA LEU A 39 2.91 -13.67 -11.06
C LEU A 39 2.05 -14.70 -11.81
N GLY A 40 2.32 -14.95 -13.10
CA GLY A 40 1.53 -15.86 -13.93
C GLY A 40 0.07 -15.42 -14.14
N ILE A 41 -0.18 -14.10 -14.22
CA ILE A 41 -1.54 -13.53 -14.36
C ILE A 41 -1.64 -12.54 -15.52
N ALA A 42 -2.86 -12.21 -15.93
CA ALA A 42 -3.07 -11.25 -17.00
C ALA A 42 -2.71 -9.78 -16.58
N PRO A 43 -2.10 -8.97 -17.45
CA PRO A 43 -1.77 -7.57 -17.16
C PRO A 43 -2.94 -6.67 -16.68
N PRO A 44 -4.19 -6.83 -17.20
CA PRO A 44 -5.34 -6.10 -16.64
C PRO A 44 -5.60 -6.41 -15.17
N LEU A 45 -5.37 -7.66 -14.74
CA LEU A 45 -5.54 -8.07 -13.35
C LEU A 45 -4.47 -7.42 -12.45
N VAL A 46 -3.22 -7.32 -12.92
CA VAL A 46 -2.16 -6.56 -12.22
C VAL A 46 -2.59 -5.12 -12.00
N ARG A 47 -3.03 -4.43 -13.06
CA ARG A 47 -3.51 -3.03 -12.95
C ARG A 47 -4.60 -2.87 -11.92
N LYS A 48 -5.59 -3.78 -11.93
CA LYS A 48 -6.69 -3.74 -10.96
C LYS A 48 -6.20 -3.98 -9.53
N ARG A 49 -5.32 -4.96 -9.31
CA ARG A 49 -4.75 -5.25 -7.99
C ARG A 49 -3.92 -4.08 -7.45
N VAL A 50 -3.13 -3.42 -8.30
CA VAL A 50 -2.36 -2.22 -7.92
C VAL A 50 -3.29 -1.05 -7.56
N GLN A 51 -4.37 -0.84 -8.31
CA GLN A 51 -5.38 0.17 -7.98
C GLN A 51 -5.96 -0.08 -6.58
N LEU A 52 -6.40 -1.31 -6.29
CA LEU A 52 -6.98 -1.67 -5.00
C LEU A 52 -5.95 -1.55 -3.85
N LEU A 53 -4.70 -1.94 -4.12
CA LEU A 53 -3.60 -1.81 -3.16
C LEU A 53 -3.37 -0.34 -2.78
N ARG A 54 -3.35 0.57 -3.77
CA ARG A 54 -3.24 2.02 -3.52
C ARG A 54 -4.41 2.55 -2.71
N SER A 55 -5.64 2.18 -3.06
CA SER A 55 -6.84 2.62 -2.33
C SER A 55 -6.80 2.18 -0.87
N ARG A 56 -6.39 0.94 -0.61
CA ARG A 56 -6.26 0.41 0.75
C ARG A 56 -5.20 1.15 1.55
N LEU A 57 -3.98 1.26 1.01
CA LEU A 57 -2.90 1.98 1.67
C LEU A 57 -3.31 3.42 1.95
N SER A 58 -3.93 4.11 0.99
CA SER A 58 -4.42 5.48 1.21
C SER A 58 -5.45 5.56 2.33
N ALA A 59 -6.41 4.62 2.40
CA ALA A 59 -7.39 4.59 3.48
C ALA A 59 -6.72 4.40 4.84
N ASP A 60 -5.70 3.53 4.92
CA ASP A 60 -4.95 3.29 6.16
C ASP A 60 -4.15 4.53 6.60
N PHE A 61 -3.54 5.26 5.66
CA PHE A 61 -2.83 6.51 5.95
C PHE A 61 -3.78 7.64 6.38
N PHE A 62 -4.89 7.84 5.66
CA PHE A 62 -5.87 8.87 6.00
C PHE A 62 -6.66 8.55 7.29
N ALA A 63 -6.94 7.28 7.58
CA ALA A 63 -7.56 6.87 8.85
C ALA A 63 -6.62 7.09 10.04
N GLY A 64 -5.30 6.93 9.82
CA GLY A 64 -4.26 7.25 10.80
C GLY A 64 -4.18 8.75 11.11
N ASP A 65 -4.21 9.61 10.08
CA ASP A 65 -4.11 11.07 10.22
C ASP A 65 -5.30 11.68 10.98
N VAL A 66 -6.54 11.22 10.73
CA VAL A 66 -7.73 11.73 11.44
C VAL A 66 -7.70 11.41 12.94
N SER A 67 -7.08 10.29 13.31
CA SER A 67 -6.91 9.90 14.72
C SER A 67 -5.82 10.72 15.42
N GLN A 68 -4.85 11.23 14.67
CA GLN A 68 -3.77 12.08 15.17
C GLN A 68 -4.26 13.53 15.34
N ASP A 69 -5.04 14.05 14.40
CA ASP A 69 -5.65 15.39 14.44
C ASP A 69 -6.61 15.59 15.64
N ARG A 70 -7.44 14.59 15.95
CA ARG A 70 -8.34 14.65 17.13
C ARG A 70 -7.60 14.69 18.47
N ARG A 71 -6.45 14.04 18.59
CA ARG A 71 -5.66 14.05 19.84
C ARG A 71 -5.01 15.41 20.09
N SER A 72 -4.57 16.09 19.03
CA SER A 72 -4.00 17.45 19.13
C SER A 72 -5.05 18.50 19.54
N ARG A 73 -6.32 18.32 19.13
CA ARG A 73 -7.41 19.27 19.42
C ARG A 73 -7.97 19.21 20.85
N VAL A 74 -7.71 18.12 21.58
CA VAL A 74 -8.22 17.93 22.96
C VAL A 74 -7.21 18.46 24.01
N HIS A 75 -6.03 18.92 23.60
CA HIS A 75 -4.99 19.47 24.49
C HIS A 75 -4.65 20.93 24.18
N SER A 76 -5.61 21.73 23.71
CA SER A 76 -5.49 23.18 23.54
C SER A 76 -6.63 23.91 24.23
#